data_AF-A0A058ZQI8-F1
#
_entry.id   AF-A0A058ZQI8-F1
#
_cell.length_a   1.000
_cell.length_b   1.000
_cell.length_c   1.000
_cell.angle_alpha   90.00
_cell.angle_beta   90.00
_cell.angle_gamma   90.00
#
_symmetry.space_group_name_H-M   'P 1'
#
loop_
_entity.id
_entity.type
_entity.pdbx_description
1 polymer ?
#
loop_
_entity_poly.entity_id
_entity_poly.type
_entity_poly.pdbx_seq_one_letter_code
_entity_poly.pdbx_strand_id
1 'polypeptide(L)'
;MQSFTEVLVYATWAASPVVAYQALMHGLRRAPGPFAVIFAMYSAAVALTFLSVRAELARNGFGAVSPVAVVLPWGATAVLSALFYGLGLKGAEKE
;
A
#
# COMPACT_ATOMS: atom_id res chain seq x y z
N MET A 1 -13.61 0.04 -22.26
CA MET A 1 -13.80 1.15 -21.30
C MET A 1 -13.21 0.69 -19.98
N GLN A 2 -12.29 1.46 -19.41
CA GLN A 2 -11.64 1.13 -18.13
C GLN A 2 -12.67 1.27 -16.99
N SER A 3 -12.86 0.25 -16.16
CA SER A 3 -13.80 0.35 -15.03
C SER A 3 -13.23 1.25 -13.93
N PHE A 4 -14.08 1.91 -13.14
CA PHE A 4 -13.64 2.73 -12.01
C PHE A 4 -12.79 1.92 -11.00
N THR A 5 -13.06 0.62 -10.88
CA THR A 5 -12.29 -0.31 -10.05
C THR A 5 -10.85 -0.44 -10.53
N GLU A 6 -10.62 -0.53 -11.84
CA GLU A 6 -9.26 -0.61 -12.40
C GLU A 6 -8.45 0.65 -12.08
N VAL A 7 -9.09 1.83 -12.11
CA VAL A 7 -8.45 3.10 -11.73
C VAL A 7 -8.02 3.06 -10.26
N LEU A 8 -8.87 2.55 -9.36
CA LEU A 8 -8.52 2.38 -7.94
C LEU A 8 -7.33 1.43 -7.74
N VAL A 9 -7.32 0.30 -8.45
CA VAL A 9 -6.21 -0.67 -8.41
C VAL A 9 -4.89 0.02 -8.80
N TYR A 10 -4.85 0.68 -9.97
CA TYR A 10 -3.64 1.35 -10.42
C TYR A 10 -3.22 2.51 -9.51
N ALA A 11 -4.17 3.25 -8.94
CA ALA A 11 -3.87 4.30 -7.97
C ALA A 11 -3.20 3.75 -6.71
N THR A 12 -3.71 2.64 -6.15
CA THR A 12 -3.08 2.00 -4.98
C THR A 12 -1.72 1.40 -5.29
N TRP A 13 -1.50 0.90 -6.51
CA TRP A 13 -0.16 0.44 -6.94
C TRP A 13 0.81 1.61 -7.09
N ALA A 14 0.39 2.71 -7.69
CA ALA A 14 1.21 3.91 -7.85
C ALA A 14 1.59 4.56 -6.50
N ALA A 15 0.72 4.45 -5.49
CA ALA A 15 0.99 4.97 -4.16
C ALA A 15 2.03 4.14 -3.37
N SER A 16 2.22 2.86 -3.69
CA SER A 16 3.06 1.94 -2.93
C SER A 16 4.52 2.41 -2.76
N PRO A 17 5.25 2.82 -3.83
CA PRO A 17 6.62 3.31 -3.69
C PRO A 17 6.73 4.55 -2.79
N VAL A 18 5.71 5.43 -2.83
CA VAL A 18 5.65 6.62 -1.99
C VAL A 18 5.51 6.23 -0.52
N VAL A 19 4.65 5.26 -0.20
CA VAL A 19 4.46 4.75 1.17
C VAL A 19 5.74 4.08 1.69
N ALA A 20 6.41 3.29 0.85
CA ALA A 20 7.68 2.68 1.21
C ALA A 20 8.75 3.75 1.50
N TYR A 21 8.87 4.78 0.64
CA TYR A 21 9.78 5.89 0.87
C TYR A 21 9.48 6.66 2.16
N GLN A 22 8.19 6.90 2.46
CA GLN A 22 7.80 7.52 3.72
C GLN A 22 8.25 6.71 4.93
N ALA A 23 8.28 5.38 4.85
CA ALA A 23 8.78 4.52 5.91
C ALA A 23 10.27 4.80 6.21
N LEU A 24 11.11 4.94 5.18
CA LEU A 24 12.52 5.30 5.32
C LEU A 24 12.68 6.65 6.02
N MET A 25 11.99 7.68 5.52
CA MET A 25 12.08 9.05 6.04
C MET A 25 11.62 9.16 7.50
N HIS A 26 10.57 8.42 7.87
CA HIS A 26 10.10 8.38 9.25
C HIS A 26 10.97 7.52 10.16
N GLY A 27 11.62 6.49 9.62
CA GLY A 27 12.65 5.72 10.32
C GLY A 27 13.82 6.62 10.73
N LEU A 28 14.33 7.43 9.78
CA LEU A 28 15.39 8.41 10.06
C LEU A 28 15.01 9.41 11.17
N ARG A 29 13.74 9.83 11.20
CA ARG A 29 13.22 10.79 12.18
C ARG A 29 12.77 10.15 13.51
N ARG A 30 12.89 8.82 13.66
CA ARG A 30 12.35 8.05 14.80
C ARG A 30 10.88 8.39 15.11
N ALA A 31 10.08 8.57 14.06
CA ALA A 31 8.68 9.01 14.16
C ALA A 31 7.71 7.91 13.71
N PRO A 32 7.50 6.85 14.52
CA PRO A 32 6.66 5.70 14.13
C PRO A 32 5.19 6.08 14.00
N GLY A 33 4.68 6.99 14.85
CA GLY A 33 3.27 7.38 14.87
C GLY A 33 2.77 7.98 13.55
N PRO A 34 3.40 9.05 13.03
CA PRO A 34 3.00 9.63 11.76
C PRO A 34 3.08 8.65 10.58
N PHE A 35 4.10 7.78 10.55
CA PHE A 35 4.19 6.74 9.53
C PHE A 35 3.05 5.72 9.65
N ALA A 36 2.70 5.29 10.86
CA ALA A 36 1.59 4.36 11.08
C ALA A 36 0.27 4.92 10.55
N VAL A 37 0.03 6.22 10.69
CA VAL A 37 -1.17 6.89 10.12
C VAL A 37 -1.15 6.83 8.58
N ILE A 38 -0.02 7.15 7.94
CA ILE A 38 0.12 7.08 6.47
C ILE A 38 -0.12 5.64 5.98
N PHE A 39 0.50 4.66 6.64
CA PHE A 39 0.37 3.25 6.27
C PHE A 39 -1.05 2.72 6.51
N ALA A 40 -1.73 3.18 7.58
CA ALA A 40 -3.12 2.85 7.85
C ALA A 40 -4.06 3.42 6.78
N MET A 41 -3.87 4.68 6.37
CA MET A 41 -4.65 5.29 5.28
C MET A 41 -4.44 4.56 3.95
N TYR A 42 -3.20 4.19 3.63
CA TYR A 42 -2.89 3.35 2.48
C TYR A 42 -3.59 1.98 2.56
N SER A 43 -3.52 1.32 3.71
CA SER A 43 -4.15 0.01 3.92
C SER A 43 -5.68 0.09 3.82
N ALA A 44 -6.30 1.18 4.31
CA ALA A 44 -7.72 1.44 4.14
C ALA A 44 -8.10 1.60 2.67
N ALA A 45 -7.31 2.35 1.89
CA ALA A 45 -7.53 2.51 0.44
C ALA A 45 -7.41 1.18 -0.31
N VAL A 46 -6.42 0.36 0.03
CA VAL A 46 -6.27 -1.01 -0.52
C VAL A 46 -7.46 -1.89 -0.13
N ALA A 47 -7.92 -1.84 1.12
CA ALA A 47 -9.07 -2.62 1.57
C ALA A 47 -10.35 -2.24 0.80
N LEU A 48 -10.59 -0.94 0.60
CA LEU A 48 -11.72 -0.47 -0.21
C LEU A 48 -11.59 -0.96 -1.66
N THR A 49 -10.39 -0.88 -2.24
CA THR A 49 -10.12 -1.36 -3.60
C THR A 49 -10.38 -2.86 -3.73
N PHE A 50 -9.93 -3.66 -2.75
CA PHE A 50 -10.19 -5.10 -2.70
C PHE A 50 -11.69 -5.41 -2.63
N LEU A 51 -12.43 -4.67 -1.79
CA LEU A 51 -13.88 -4.82 -1.68
C LEU A 51 -14.59 -4.43 -2.99
N SER A 52 -14.13 -3.40 -3.70
CA SER A 52 -14.65 -3.01 -5.01
C SER A 52 -14.42 -4.11 -6.05
N VAL A 53 -13.20 -4.68 -6.12
CA VAL A 53 -12.89 -5.81 -7.02
C VAL A 53 -13.77 -7.03 -6.72
N ARG A 54 -13.96 -7.36 -5.43
CA ARG A 54 -14.84 -8.45 -4.99
C ARG A 54 -16.30 -8.20 -5.37
N ALA A 55 -16.78 -6.97 -5.21
CA ALA A 55 -18.14 -6.59 -5.56
C ALA A 55 -18.39 -6.64 -7.08
N GLU A 56 -17.42 -6.21 -7.89
CA GLU A 56 -17.48 -6.30 -9.35
C GLU A 56 -17.54 -7.76 -9.82
N LEU A 57 -16.66 -8.61 -9.27
CA LEU A 57 -16.65 -10.05 -9.56
C LEU A 57 -17.98 -10.72 -9.18
N ALA A 58 -18.56 -10.36 -8.03
CA ALA A 58 -19.85 -10.90 -7.59
C ALA A 58 -21.03 -10.45 -8.48
N ARG A 59 -20.97 -9.26 -9.06
CA ARG A 59 -22.02 -8.72 -9.94
C ARG A 59 -21.95 -9.27 -11.37
N ASN A 60 -20.74 -9.36 -11.91
CA ASN A 60 -20.52 -9.62 -13.33
C ASN A 60 -20.10 -11.07 -13.62
N GLY A 61 -19.68 -11.83 -12.61
CA GLY A 61 -19.13 -13.19 -12.75
C GLY A 61 -17.69 -13.24 -13.31
N PHE A 62 -17.18 -12.13 -13.83
CA PHE A 62 -15.80 -11.93 -14.28
C PHE A 62 -15.34 -10.51 -13.93
N GLY A 63 -14.01 -10.31 -13.86
CA GLY A 63 -13.41 -8.99 -13.62
C GLY A 63 -12.02 -8.91 -14.25
N ALA A 64 -11.63 -7.71 -14.69
CA ALA A 64 -10.33 -7.48 -15.34
C ALA A 64 -9.14 -7.70 -14.39
N VAL A 65 -9.36 -7.52 -13.08
CA VAL A 65 -8.34 -7.65 -12.04
C VAL A 65 -8.76 -8.74 -11.05
N SER A 66 -7.85 -9.67 -10.76
CA SER A 66 -8.05 -10.67 -9.70
C SER A 66 -7.92 -10.03 -8.32
N PRO A 67 -8.74 -10.40 -7.31
CA PRO A 67 -8.59 -9.93 -5.94
C PRO A 67 -7.17 -10.17 -5.36
N VAL A 68 -6.51 -11.25 -5.80
CA VAL A 68 -5.13 -11.58 -5.40
C VAL A 68 -4.14 -10.51 -5.84
N ALA A 69 -4.37 -9.86 -6.99
CA ALA A 69 -3.51 -8.81 -7.52
C ALA A 69 -3.58 -7.50 -6.69
N VAL A 70 -4.52 -7.38 -5.74
CA VAL A 70 -4.56 -6.27 -4.78
C VAL A 70 -3.79 -6.62 -3.51
N VAL A 71 -3.95 -7.85 -3.02
CA VAL A 71 -3.35 -8.30 -1.75
C VAL A 71 -1.84 -8.52 -1.86
N LEU A 72 -1.37 -9.12 -2.96
CA LEU A 72 0.06 -9.44 -3.14
C LEU A 72 0.94 -8.18 -3.14
N PRO A 73 0.63 -7.12 -3.92
CA PRO A 73 1.39 -5.87 -3.90
C PRO A 73 1.30 -5.14 -2.56
N TRP A 74 0.14 -5.20 -1.87
CA TRP A 74 0.02 -4.63 -0.52
C TRP A 74 0.96 -5.32 0.47
N GLY A 75 1.02 -6.66 0.45
CA GLY A 75 1.95 -7.42 1.27
C GLY A 75 3.42 -7.08 0.97
N ALA A 76 3.78 -6.97 -0.31
CA ALA A 76 5.11 -6.53 -0.71
C ALA A 76 5.44 -5.12 -0.19
N THR A 77 4.48 -4.19 -0.27
CA THR A 77 4.62 -2.82 0.26
C THR A 77 4.82 -2.83 1.77
N ALA A 78 4.05 -3.63 2.50
CA ALA A 78 4.18 -3.76 3.95
C ALA A 78 5.59 -4.22 4.36
N VAL A 79 6.11 -5.25 3.68
CA VAL A 79 7.46 -5.78 3.92
C VAL A 79 8.52 -4.73 3.59
N LEU A 80 8.42 -4.09 2.42
CA LEU A 80 9.36 -3.04 2.02
C LEU A 80 9.36 -1.86 2.99
N SER A 81 8.18 -1.41 3.42
CA SER A 81 8.02 -0.38 4.43
C SER A 81 8.71 -0.75 5.75
N ALA A 82 8.52 -1.98 6.23
CA ALA A 82 9.17 -2.43 7.47
C ALA A 82 10.71 -2.45 7.33
N LEU A 83 11.22 -2.95 6.20
CA LEU A 83 12.66 -2.95 5.91
C LEU A 83 13.22 -1.52 5.85
N PHE A 84 12.56 -0.63 5.12
CA PHE A 84 12.99 0.76 4.95
C PHE A 84 12.91 1.55 6.25
N TYR A 85 11.87 1.35 7.06
CA TYR A 85 11.79 1.94 8.39
C TYR A 85 12.96 1.48 9.27
N GLY A 86 13.25 0.17 9.29
CA GLY A 86 14.38 -0.40 10.03
C GLY A 86 15.74 0.11 9.54
N LEU A 87 15.91 0.30 8.22
CA LEU A 87 17.11 0.92 7.66
C LEU A 87 17.23 2.39 8.07
N GLY A 88 16.12 3.14 8.08
CA GLY A 88 16.09 4.53 8.55
C GLY A 88 16.52 4.65 10.01
N LEU A 89 16.02 3.76 10.87
CA LEU A 89 16.43 3.72 12.29
C LEU A 89 17.94 3.50 12.45
N LYS A 90 18.50 2.52 11.72
CA LYS A 90 19.95 2.22 11.75
C LYS A 90 20.80 3.34 11.15
N GLY A 91 20.27 4.05 10.16
CA GLY A 91 20.93 5.22 9.57
C GLY A 91 21.05 6.37 10.57
N ALA A 92 19.97 6.65 11.30
CA ALA A 92 19.92 7.71 12.30
C ALA A 92 20.77 7.45 13.56
N GLU A 93 21.24 6.23 13.78
CA GLU A 93 22.17 5.89 14.88
C GLU A 93 23.63 6.26 14.57
N LYS A 94 23.95 6.54 13.30
CA LYS A 94 25.32 6.84 12.85
C LYS A 94 25.63 8.33 12.75
N GLU A 95 24.62 9.19 12.90
CA GLU A 95 24.74 10.65 13.01
C GLU A 95 24.77 11.09 14.48
#